data_AF-A0A382LUK5-F1
#
_entry.id   AF-A0A382LUK5-F1
#
_cell.length_a   1.000
_cell.length_b   1.000
_cell.length_c   1.000
_cell.angle_alpha   90.00
_cell.angle_beta   90.00
_cell.angle_gamma   90.00
#
_symmetry.space_group_name_H-M   'P 1'
#
loop_
_entity.id
_entity.type
_entity.pdbx_description
1 polymer ?
#
loop_
_entity_poly.entity_id
_entity_poly.type
_entity_poly.pdbx_seq_one_letter_code
_entity_poly.pdbx_strand_id
1 'polypeptide(L)'
;EIEELEVEISSTNKSKNREAVFEEIADVIFSAANVARKMDIDPEAALRKGNKKFEKRFQYVEEMLFSDGKKPKDATLDEMETYWQESKKLT
;
A
#
# COMPACT_ATOMS: atom_id res chain seq x y z
N GLU A 1 -4.21 16.09 -9.42
CA GLU A 1 -3.81 14.84 -8.74
C GLU A 1 -4.89 14.24 -7.83
N ILE A 2 -4.85 14.34 -6.48
CA ILE A 2 -5.78 13.53 -5.64
C ILE A 2 -7.26 13.87 -5.88
N GLU A 3 -7.60 15.15 -5.98
CA GLU A 3 -8.98 15.60 -6.23
C GLU A 3 -9.45 15.27 -7.65
N GLU A 4 -8.54 15.30 -8.64
CA GLU A 4 -8.80 14.91 -10.03
C GLU A 4 -9.02 13.39 -10.14
N LEU A 5 -8.19 12.60 -9.46
CA LEU A 5 -8.27 11.14 -9.38
C LEU A 5 -9.59 10.68 -8.72
N GLU A 6 -10.09 11.39 -7.71
CA GLU A 6 -11.42 11.14 -7.11
C GLU A 6 -12.57 11.35 -8.11
N VAL A 7 -12.49 12.43 -8.90
CA VAL A 7 -13.47 12.73 -9.96
C VAL A 7 -13.47 11.64 -11.03
N GLU A 8 -12.29 11.22 -11.49
CA GLU A 8 -12.19 10.22 -12.54
C GLU A 8 -12.72 8.86 -12.11
N ILE A 9 -12.36 8.36 -10.92
CA ILE A 9 -12.87 7.09 -10.38
C ILE A 9 -14.40 7.08 -10.28
N SER A 10 -15.02 8.23 -10.01
CA SER A 10 -16.48 8.37 -9.91
C SER A 10 -17.22 8.37 -11.27
N SER A 11 -16.50 8.50 -12.38
CA SER A 11 -17.10 8.62 -13.71
C SER A 11 -17.61 7.28 -14.29
N THR A 12 -18.78 7.30 -14.93
CA THR A 12 -19.51 6.10 -15.40
C THR A 12 -18.88 5.40 -16.62
N ASN A 13 -17.85 5.98 -17.25
CA ASN A 13 -17.30 5.52 -18.52
C ASN A 13 -16.00 4.73 -18.33
N LYS A 14 -16.13 3.47 -17.89
CA LYS A 14 -15.04 2.64 -17.32
C LYS A 14 -13.78 2.45 -18.18
N SER A 15 -13.84 2.48 -19.51
CA SER A 15 -12.66 2.23 -20.35
C SER A 15 -11.79 3.47 -20.57
N LYS A 16 -12.40 4.62 -20.93
CA LYS A 16 -11.72 5.91 -20.99
C LYS A 16 -11.22 6.37 -19.62
N ASN A 17 -11.91 5.96 -18.56
CA ASN A 17 -11.57 6.22 -17.17
C ASN A 17 -10.26 5.51 -16.75
N ARG A 18 -9.94 4.32 -17.29
CA ARG A 18 -8.76 3.56 -16.83
C ARG A 18 -7.41 4.15 -17.24
N GLU A 19 -7.32 4.76 -18.42
CA GLU A 19 -6.09 5.42 -18.88
C GLU A 19 -5.88 6.72 -18.12
N ALA A 20 -6.93 7.52 -17.98
CA ALA A 20 -6.89 8.77 -17.22
C ALA A 20 -6.51 8.52 -15.74
N VAL A 21 -7.15 7.54 -15.08
CA VAL A 21 -6.80 7.16 -13.69
C VAL A 21 -5.35 6.69 -13.58
N PHE A 22 -4.82 6.04 -14.62
CA PHE A 22 -3.42 5.63 -14.63
C PHE A 22 -2.48 6.85 -14.71
N GLU A 23 -2.80 7.85 -15.53
CA GLU A 23 -2.05 9.11 -15.63
C GLU A 23 -2.05 9.86 -14.29
N GLU A 24 -3.22 10.03 -13.67
CA GLU A 24 -3.34 10.67 -12.35
C GLU A 24 -2.55 9.92 -11.26
N ILE A 25 -2.58 8.58 -11.24
CA ILE A 25 -1.78 7.78 -10.31
C ILE A 25 -0.28 8.01 -10.56
N ALA A 26 0.14 8.10 -11.83
CA ALA A 26 1.53 8.36 -12.19
C ALA A 26 1.98 9.75 -11.71
N ASP A 27 1.13 10.76 -11.83
CA ASP A 27 1.41 12.13 -11.37
C ASP A 27 1.47 12.23 -9.85
N VAL A 28 0.62 11.50 -9.11
CA VAL A 28 0.73 11.37 -7.64
C VAL A 28 2.07 10.74 -7.25
N ILE A 29 2.47 9.64 -7.90
CA ILE A 29 3.74 8.93 -7.61
C ILE A 29 4.93 9.83 -7.94
N PHE A 30 4.90 10.53 -9.09
CA PHE A 30 5.95 11.45 -9.50
C PHE A 30 6.07 12.63 -8.53
N SER A 31 4.94 13.20 -8.11
CA SER A 31 4.88 14.27 -7.12
C SER A 31 5.47 13.83 -5.78
N ALA A 32 5.11 12.65 -5.28
CA ALA A 32 5.67 12.08 -4.06
C ALA A 32 7.20 11.87 -4.17
N ALA A 33 7.68 11.37 -5.31
CA ALA A 33 9.11 11.21 -5.56
C ALA A 33 9.85 12.56 -5.59
N ASN A 34 9.23 13.61 -6.14
CA ASN A 34 9.79 14.95 -6.14
C ASN A 34 9.84 15.58 -4.74
N VAL A 35 8.82 15.34 -3.91
CA VAL A 35 8.85 15.76 -2.49
C VAL A 35 10.02 15.11 -1.77
N ALA A 36 10.24 13.79 -1.95
CA ALA A 36 11.38 13.09 -1.37
C ALA A 36 12.71 13.72 -1.81
N ARG A 37 12.89 14.00 -3.11
CA ARG A 37 14.11 14.66 -3.63
C ARG A 37 14.32 16.05 -3.05
N LYS A 38 13.26 16.86 -2.88
CA LYS A 38 13.34 18.19 -2.24
C LYS A 38 13.79 18.12 -0.77
N MET A 39 13.66 16.96 -0.14
CA MET A 39 14.11 16.69 1.23
C MET A 39 15.44 15.94 1.28
N ASP A 40 16.19 15.87 0.16
CA ASP A 40 17.43 15.11 0.01
C ASP A 40 17.29 13.61 0.34
N ILE A 41 16.10 13.04 0.10
CA ILE A 41 15.80 11.62 0.27
C ILE A 41 15.74 10.95 -1.11
N ASP A 42 16.45 9.84 -1.28
CA ASP A 42 16.29 8.95 -2.44
C ASP A 42 14.90 8.26 -2.39
N PRO A 43 13.97 8.58 -3.31
CA PRO A 43 12.63 8.02 -3.30
C PRO A 43 12.61 6.50 -3.54
N GLU A 44 13.52 5.97 -4.36
CA GLU A 44 13.58 4.53 -4.63
C GLU A 44 14.06 3.78 -3.39
N ALA A 45 15.12 4.28 -2.74
CA ALA A 45 15.62 3.70 -1.51
C ALA A 45 14.57 3.76 -0.38
N ALA A 46 13.85 4.88 -0.27
CA ALA A 46 12.76 5.05 0.70
C ALA A 46 11.61 4.06 0.45
N LEU A 47 11.14 3.93 -0.80
CA LEU A 47 10.10 2.98 -1.18
C LEU A 47 10.54 1.53 -0.92
N ARG A 48 11.78 1.17 -1.30
CA ARG A 48 12.34 -0.16 -1.06
C ARG A 48 12.40 -0.50 0.42
N LYS A 49 12.78 0.45 1.27
CA LYS A 49 12.76 0.29 2.74
C LYS A 49 11.33 0.14 3.27
N GLY A 50 10.39 0.92 2.72
CA GLY A 50 8.96 0.78 3.00
C GLY A 50 8.45 -0.62 2.69
N ASN A 51 8.68 -1.12 1.47
CA ASN A 51 8.24 -2.45 1.03
C ASN A 51 8.77 -3.56 1.95
N LYS A 52 10.06 -3.52 2.32
CA LYS A 52 10.64 -4.47 3.29
C LYS A 52 9.96 -4.44 4.66
N LYS A 53 9.47 -3.27 5.11
CA LYS A 53 8.71 -3.14 6.35
C LYS A 53 7.33 -3.80 6.22
N PHE A 54 6.63 -3.58 5.12
CA PHE A 54 5.33 -4.24 4.87
C PHE A 54 5.48 -5.76 4.73
N GLU A 55 6.52 -6.23 4.04
CA GLU A 55 6.86 -7.65 3.89
C GLU A 55 7.05 -8.32 5.26
N LYS A 56 7.88 -7.75 6.14
CA LYS A 56 8.10 -8.29 7.49
C LYS A 56 6.83 -8.33 8.33
N ARG A 57 5.98 -7.31 8.20
CA ARG A 57 4.70 -7.25 8.91
C ARG A 57 3.73 -8.32 8.42
N PHE A 58 3.69 -8.56 7.11
CA PHE A 58 2.85 -9.61 6.55
C PHE A 58 3.36 -11.01 6.92
N GLN A 59 4.68 -11.23 6.91
CA GLN A 59 5.30 -12.46 7.40
C GLN A 59 4.90 -12.76 8.85
N TYR A 60 4.91 -11.75 9.73
CA TYR A 60 4.42 -11.90 11.11
C TYR A 60 2.95 -12.32 11.15
N VAL A 61 2.08 -11.70 10.34
CA VAL A 61 0.66 -12.09 10.27
C VAL A 61 0.51 -13.55 9.84
N GLU A 62 1.28 -13.99 8.85
CA GLU A 62 1.27 -15.39 8.39
C GLU A 62 1.76 -16.37 9.47
N GLU A 63 2.83 -16.02 10.20
CA GLU A 63 3.37 -16.82 11.30
C GLU A 63 2.37 -16.97 12.46
N MET A 64 1.68 -15.89 12.82
CA MET A 64 0.67 -15.92 13.89
C MET A 64 -0.56 -16.73 13.50
N LEU A 65 -1.06 -16.55 12.27
CA LEU A 65 -2.15 -17.36 11.75
C LEU A 65 -1.78 -18.85 11.69
N PHE A 66 -0.56 -19.16 11.26
CA PHE A 66 -0.07 -20.53 11.24
C PHE A 66 0.01 -21.13 12.64
N SER A 67 0.43 -20.36 13.64
CA SER A 67 0.48 -20.76 15.05
C SER A 67 -0.91 -21.06 15.61
N ASP A 68 -1.95 -20.40 15.10
CA ASP A 68 -3.36 -20.69 15.40
C ASP A 68 -3.94 -21.85 14.59
N GLY A 69 -3.13 -22.50 13.74
CA GLY A 69 -3.59 -23.57 12.85
C GLY A 69 -4.44 -23.08 11.68
N LYS A 70 -4.39 -21.79 11.34
CA LYS A 70 -5.11 -21.17 10.22
C LYS A 70 -4.17 -20.85 9.05
N LYS A 71 -4.75 -20.70 7.86
CA LYS A 71 -4.07 -20.13 6.70
C LYS A 71 -4.66 -18.73 6.41
N PRO A 72 -3.92 -17.83 5.75
CA PRO A 72 -4.43 -16.48 5.43
C PRO A 72 -5.78 -16.48 4.70
N LYS A 73 -5.99 -17.44 3.80
CA LYS A 73 -7.26 -17.60 3.05
C LYS A 73 -8.46 -18.01 3.93
N ASP A 74 -8.19 -18.56 5.12
CA ASP A 74 -9.19 -19.09 6.05
C ASP A 74 -9.40 -18.12 7.24
N ALA A 75 -8.66 -17.00 7.27
CA ALA A 75 -8.72 -15.98 8.30
C ALA A 75 -9.68 -14.85 7.91
N THR A 76 -10.28 -14.19 8.90
CA THR A 76 -11.05 -12.96 8.67
C THR A 76 -10.13 -11.75 8.55
N LEU A 77 -10.61 -10.68 7.92
CA LEU A 77 -9.87 -9.42 7.86
C LEU A 77 -9.58 -8.86 9.26
N ASP A 78 -10.48 -9.06 10.22
CA ASP A 78 -10.30 -8.60 11.61
C ASP A 78 -9.19 -9.38 12.34
N GLU A 79 -9.08 -10.68 12.08
CA GLU A 79 -7.99 -11.52 12.59
C GLU A 79 -6.64 -11.08 12.00
N MET A 80 -6.59 -10.89 10.68
CA MET A 80 -5.40 -10.38 10.01
C MET A 80 -5.01 -8.98 10.50
N GLU A 81 -5.99 -8.10 10.72
CA GLU A 81 -5.76 -6.75 11.22
C GLU A 81 -5.24 -6.75 12.66
N THR A 82 -5.69 -7.68 13.50
CA THR A 82 -5.19 -7.83 14.87
C THR A 82 -3.69 -8.14 14.86
N TYR A 83 -3.26 -9.15 14.11
CA TYR A 83 -1.84 -9.49 13.96
C TYR A 83 -1.06 -8.40 13.22
N TRP A 84 -1.70 -7.70 12.28
CA TRP A 84 -1.09 -6.56 11.61
C TRP A 84 -0.75 -5.44 12.59
N GLN A 85 -1.66 -5.10 13.51
CA GLN A 85 -1.43 -4.08 14.53
C GLN A 85 -0.36 -4.50 15.55
N GLU A 86 -0.26 -5.79 15.87
CA GLU A 86 0.84 -6.31 16.69
C GLU A 86 2.19 -6.18 15.98
N SER A 87 2.26 -6.55 14.70
CA SER A 87 3.49 -6.47 13.90
C SER A 87 4.08 -5.04 13.85
N LYS A 88 3.22 -4.01 13.89
CA LYS A 88 3.63 -2.59 13.93
C LYS A 88 4.36 -2.21 15.21
N LYS A 89 4.15 -2.95 16.31
CA LYS A 89 4.84 -2.72 17.59
C LYS A 89 6.23 -3.37 17.64
N LEU A 90 6.47 -4.35 16.78
CA LEU A 90 7.72 -5.11 16.68
C LEU A 90 8.69 -4.54 15.62
N THR A 91 8.19 -3.69 14.71
CA THR A 91 8.92 -3.17 13.53
C THR A 91 8.80 -1.66 13.34
#